data_AF-A0A7J2ZIG6-F1
#
_entry.id   AF-A0A7J2ZIG6-F1
#
_cell.length_a   1.000
_cell.length_b   1.000
_cell.length_c   1.000
_cell.angle_alpha   90.00
_cell.angle_beta   90.00
_cell.angle_gamma   90.00
#
_symmetry.space_group_name_H-M   'P 1'
#
loop_
_entity.id
_entity.type
_entity.pdbx_description
1 polymer ?
#
loop_
_entity_poly.entity_id
_entity_poly.type
_entity_poly.pdbx_seq_one_letter_code
_entity_poly.pdbx_strand_id
1 'polypeptide(L)'
;MPVIGPDVLAMHHLSLMSDKRFEDNEAFLRKLRGVTKGVTIFGLLGQAGIVASRIGDKSARELYISYLKSREHVILFPEYQGS
;
A
#
# COMPACT_ATOMS: atom_id res chain seq x y z
N MET A 1 3.59 -10.87 -11.35
CA MET A 1 3.53 -10.03 -10.14
C MET A 1 2.17 -9.35 -10.10
N PRO A 2 1.32 -9.61 -9.09
CA PRO A 2 0.08 -8.87 -8.91
C PRO A 2 0.38 -7.40 -8.54
N VAL A 3 -0.40 -6.47 -9.08
CA VAL A 3 -0.36 -5.06 -8.67
C VAL A 3 -1.41 -4.85 -7.59
N ILE A 4 -1.02 -4.26 -6.47
CA ILE A 4 -1.90 -4.06 -5.32
C ILE A 4 -2.41 -2.62 -5.32
N GLY A 5 -3.71 -2.47 -5.19
CA GLY A 5 -4.36 -1.17 -5.07
C GLY A 5 -4.00 -0.45 -3.77
N PRO A 6 -3.91 0.88 -3.79
CA PRO A 6 -3.60 1.67 -2.58
C PRO A 6 -4.69 1.56 -1.51
N ASP A 7 -5.93 1.27 -1.88
CA ASP A 7 -7.06 1.05 -0.98
C ASP A 7 -6.88 -0.22 -0.14
N VAL A 8 -6.44 -1.32 -0.77
CA VAL A 8 -6.13 -2.58 -0.09
C VAL A 8 -5.01 -2.36 0.94
N LEU A 9 -3.95 -1.66 0.54
CA LEU A 9 -2.82 -1.37 1.43
C LEU A 9 -3.21 -0.38 2.55
N ALA A 10 -3.96 0.66 2.25
CA ALA A 10 -4.43 1.61 3.25
C ALA A 10 -5.31 0.93 4.31
N MET A 11 -6.23 0.05 3.90
CA MET A 11 -7.06 -0.71 4.83
C MET A 11 -6.23 -1.62 5.75
N HIS A 12 -5.20 -2.29 5.21
CA HIS A 12 -4.27 -3.12 5.98
C HIS A 12 -3.50 -2.29 7.01
N HIS A 13 -2.78 -1.25 6.57
CA HIS A 13 -1.88 -0.47 7.42
C HIS A 13 -2.60 0.38 8.47
N LEU A 14 -3.82 0.83 8.18
CA LEU A 14 -4.64 1.58 9.14
C LEU A 14 -5.48 0.66 10.03
N SER A 15 -5.37 -0.66 9.87
CA SER A 15 -6.14 -1.65 10.64
C SER A 15 -7.63 -1.30 10.71
N LEU A 16 -8.26 -1.03 9.55
CA LEU A 16 -9.66 -0.61 9.48
C LEU A 16 -10.61 -1.81 9.68
N MET A 17 -10.53 -2.45 10.85
CA MET A 17 -11.26 -3.68 11.20
C MET A 17 -12.78 -3.53 11.11
N SER A 18 -13.30 -2.31 11.20
CA SER A 18 -14.74 -2.02 11.04
C SER A 18 -15.20 -1.89 9.58
N ASP A 19 -14.28 -1.86 8.60
CA ASP A 19 -14.64 -1.87 7.19
C ASP A 19 -14.96 -3.31 6.75
N LYS A 20 -16.13 -3.51 6.13
CA LYS A 20 -16.57 -4.82 5.64
C LYS A 20 -15.60 -5.50 4.67
N ARG A 21 -14.71 -4.73 4.03
CA ARG A 21 -13.70 -5.23 3.09
C ARG A 21 -12.40 -5.67 3.76
N PHE A 22 -12.24 -5.39 5.07
CA PHE A 22 -11.00 -5.67 5.79
C PHE A 22 -10.65 -7.16 5.78
N GLU A 23 -11.61 -8.03 6.10
CA GLU A 23 -11.38 -9.48 6.14
C GLU A 23 -11.03 -10.05 4.77
N ASP A 24 -11.72 -9.61 3.72
CA ASP A 24 -11.43 -10.01 2.34
C ASP A 24 -10.04 -9.56 1.89
N ASN A 25 -9.65 -8.34 2.25
CA ASN A 25 -8.32 -7.79 1.96
C ASN A 25 -7.22 -8.56 2.70
N GLU A 26 -7.41 -8.88 3.97
CA GLU A 26 -6.47 -9.70 4.74
C GLU A 26 -6.36 -11.11 4.15
N ALA A 27 -7.48 -11.72 3.75
CA ALA A 27 -7.49 -13.02 3.10
C ALA A 27 -6.75 -12.99 1.75
N PHE A 28 -6.93 -11.92 0.97
CA PHE A 28 -6.21 -11.69 -0.28
C PHE A 28 -4.70 -11.50 -0.04
N LEU A 29 -4.29 -10.63 0.88
CA LEU A 29 -2.88 -10.39 1.22
C LEU A 29 -2.20 -11.65 1.75
N ARG A 30 -2.90 -12.47 2.55
CA ARG A 30 -2.40 -13.75 3.05
C ARG A 30 -2.08 -14.73 1.92
N LYS A 31 -2.90 -14.79 0.86
CA LYS A 31 -2.65 -15.62 -0.33
C LYS A 31 -1.41 -15.17 -1.12
N LEU A 32 -0.98 -13.92 -0.93
CA LEU A 32 0.17 -13.33 -1.63
C LEU A 32 1.44 -13.28 -0.78
N ARG A 33 1.48 -13.94 0.39
CA ARG A 33 2.72 -14.03 1.19
C ARG A 33 3.82 -14.73 0.40
N GLY A 34 5.04 -14.18 0.44
CA GLY A 34 6.18 -14.69 -0.33
C GLY A 34 6.13 -14.42 -1.83
N VAL A 35 5.05 -13.80 -2.33
CA VAL A 35 4.95 -13.36 -3.73
C VAL A 35 5.36 -11.90 -3.82
N THR A 36 6.25 -11.55 -4.77
CA THR A 36 6.57 -10.15 -5.07
C THR A 36 5.34 -9.43 -5.64
N LYS A 37 5.05 -8.24 -5.11
CA LYS A 37 3.88 -7.41 -5.38
C LYS A 37 4.30 -6.09 -6.00
N GLY A 38 3.55 -5.62 -7.00
CA GLY A 38 3.74 -4.30 -7.59
C GLY A 38 2.92 -3.27 -6.85
N VAL A 39 3.49 -2.10 -6.57
CA VAL A 39 2.77 -0.95 -6.03
C VAL A 39 3.17 0.27 -6.84
N THR A 40 2.21 1.02 -7.37
CA THR A 40 2.54 2.24 -8.12
C THR A 40 3.06 3.32 -7.18
N ILE A 41 3.96 4.18 -7.65
CA ILE A 41 4.46 5.31 -6.87
C ILE A 41 3.32 6.23 -6.41
N PHE A 42 2.31 6.44 -7.26
CA PHE A 42 1.11 7.20 -6.90
C PHE A 42 0.29 6.54 -5.79
N GLY A 43 0.16 5.20 -5.84
CA GLY A 43 -0.52 4.45 -4.80
C GLY A 43 0.21 4.54 -3.45
N LEU A 44 1.54 4.41 -3.47
CA LEU A 44 2.37 4.55 -2.27
C LEU A 44 2.30 5.96 -1.68
N LEU A 45 2.37 7.00 -2.50
CA LEU A 45 2.25 8.39 -2.05
C LEU A 45 0.85 8.69 -1.51
N GLY A 46 -0.20 8.20 -2.16
CA GLY A 46 -1.57 8.32 -1.67
C GLY A 46 -1.75 7.66 -0.29
N GLN A 47 -1.18 6.46 -0.11
CA GLN A 47 -1.19 5.76 1.17
C GLN A 47 -0.42 6.53 2.26
N ALA A 48 0.78 7.04 1.94
CA ALA A 48 1.55 7.87 2.86
C ALA A 48 0.76 9.13 3.26
N GLY A 49 0.05 9.77 2.32
CA GLY A 49 -0.82 10.91 2.61
C GLY A 49 -1.97 10.56 3.57
N ILE A 50 -2.63 9.42 3.39
CA ILE A 50 -3.67 8.95 4.30
C ILE A 50 -3.11 8.71 5.71
N VAL A 51 -1.95 8.04 5.81
CA VAL A 51 -1.29 7.77 7.10
C VAL A 51 -0.87 9.09 7.77
N ALA A 52 -0.35 10.05 7.00
CA ALA A 52 0.02 11.37 7.51
C ALA A 52 -1.20 12.07 8.12
N SER A 53 -2.35 12.04 7.43
CA SER A 53 -3.58 12.68 7.91
C SER A 53 -4.20 12.05 9.16
N ARG A 54 -3.94 10.76 9.43
CA ARG A 54 -4.58 10.01 10.52
C ARG A 54 -3.68 9.73 11.71
N ILE A 55 -2.39 9.51 11.45
CA ILE A 55 -1.41 9.06 12.44
C ILE A 55 -0.29 10.10 12.60
N GLY A 56 0.11 10.74 11.49
CA GLY A 56 1.09 11.82 11.46
C GLY A 56 2.26 11.56 10.50
N ASP A 57 2.98 12.63 10.19
CA ASP A 57 4.02 12.65 9.14
C ASP A 57 5.17 11.67 9.39
N LYS A 58 5.53 11.46 10.66
CA LYS A 58 6.59 10.51 11.02
C LYS A 58 6.23 9.08 10.60
N SER A 59 5.03 8.63 10.94
CA SER A 59 4.55 7.29 10.58
C SER A 59 4.37 7.14 9.07
N ALA A 60 3.92 8.19 8.37
CA ALA A 60 3.84 8.19 6.92
C ALA A 60 5.21 8.02 6.26
N ARG A 61 6.23 8.72 6.77
CA ARG A 61 7.60 8.60 6.28
C ARG A 61 8.18 7.21 6.55
N GLU A 62 7.95 6.66 7.73
CA GLU A 62 8.40 5.31 8.07
C GLU A 62 7.77 4.25 7.16
N LEU A 63 6.46 4.37 6.90
CA LEU A 63 5.75 3.53 5.95
C LEU A 63 6.35 3.66 4.55
N TYR A 64 6.53 4.88 4.05
CA TYR A 64 7.14 5.12 2.73
C TYR A 64 8.52 4.45 2.60
N ILE A 65 9.40 4.65 3.60
CA ILE A 65 10.74 4.05 3.62
C ILE A 65 10.66 2.51 3.68
N SER A 66 9.70 1.95 4.42
CA SER A 66 9.53 0.49 4.53
C SER A 66 9.22 -0.15 3.16
N TYR A 67 8.42 0.52 2.33
CA TYR A 67 8.11 0.07 0.98
C TYR A 67 9.32 0.15 0.06
N LEU A 68 10.10 1.23 0.13
CA LEU A 68 11.33 1.38 -0.66
C LEU A 68 12.40 0.33 -0.32
N LYS A 69 12.41 -0.16 0.93
CA LYS A 69 13.37 -1.18 1.41
C LYS A 69 12.82 -2.60 1.28
N SER A 70 11.56 -2.77 0.90
CA SER A 70 10.91 -4.08 0.89
C SER A 70 11.46 -4.97 -0.22
N ARG A 71 11.72 -6.24 0.10
CA ARG A 71 12.01 -7.28 -0.90
C ARG A 71 10.74 -7.89 -1.50
N GLU A 72 9.59 -7.65 -0.88
CA GLU A 72 8.30 -8.16 -1.34
C GLU A 72 7.56 -7.16 -2.23
N HIS A 73 7.97 -5.89 -2.26
CA HIS A 73 7.31 -4.84 -3.05
C HIS A 73 8.26 -4.27 -4.10
N VAL A 74 7.77 -4.17 -5.32
CA VAL A 74 8.41 -3.43 -6.41
C VAL A 74 7.61 -2.16 -6.64
N ILE A 75 8.29 -1.02 -6.58
CA ILE A 75 7.66 0.27 -6.86
C ILE A 75 7.63 0.48 -8.38
N LEU A 76 6.42 0.63 -8.90
CA LEU A 76 6.14 0.83 -10.31
C LEU A 76 5.99 2.33 -10.59
N PHE A 77 6.69 2.80 -11.62
CA PHE A 77 6.57 4.17 -12.13
C PHE A 77 5.81 4.10 -13.46
N PRO A 78 4.47 4.20 -13.43
CA PRO A 78 3.69 4.20 -14.66
C PRO A 78 4.05 5.41 -15.51
N GLU A 79 4.04 5.23 -16.83
CA GLU A 79 4.27 6.33 -17.77
C GLU A 79 3.19 7.39 -17.62
N TYR A 80 3.60 8.65 -17.68
CA TYR A 80 2.67 9.76 -17.76
C TYR A 80 2.04 9.75 -19.17
N GLN A 81 0.84 9.20 -19.27
CA GLN A 81 0.00 9.35 -20.45
C GLN A 81 -0.71 10.69 -20.33
N GLY A 82 -0.01 11.77 -20.70
CA GLY A 82 -0.61 13.10 -20.78
C GLY A 82 -1.85 13.06 -21.69
N SER A 83 -2.97 13.57 -21.18
CA SER A 83 -4.19 13.86 -21.94
C SER A 83 -4.05 15.17 -22.71
#